data_AF-A0A2J4R1R7-F1
#
_entry.id   AF-A0A2J4R1R7-F1
#
_cell.length_a   1.000
_cell.length_b   1.000
_cell.length_c   1.000
_cell.angle_alpha   90.00
_cell.angle_beta   90.00
_cell.angle_gamma   90.00
#
_symmetry.space_group_name_H-M   'P 1'
#
loop_
_entity.id
_entity.type
_entity.pdbx_description
1 polymer ?
#
loop_
_entity_poly.entity_id
_entity_poly.type
_entity_poly.pdbx_seq_one_letter_code
_entity_poly.pdbx_strand_id
1 'polypeptide(L)'
;MTLITDEEMLEITGAQFPSKQCQILKDHGIAFVRRLDGRPRTTWFNFNHPLHSRHHSFEEEILEDEEPDFDAIYRGKEKTNPKR
;
A
#
# COMPACT_ATOMS: atom_id res chain seq x y z
N MET A 1 17.79 -1.50 4.35
CA MET A 1 16.87 -0.74 5.24
C MET A 1 17.42 -0.80 6.65
N THR A 2 17.68 0.36 7.27
CA THR A 2 18.21 0.47 8.65
C THR A 2 17.07 0.59 9.65
N LEU A 3 17.17 -0.12 10.78
CA LEU A 3 16.19 -0.05 11.87
C LEU A 3 16.46 1.19 12.73
N ILE A 4 15.39 1.90 13.11
CA ILE A 4 15.46 2.97 14.10
C ILE A 4 15.73 2.34 15.48
N THR A 5 16.73 2.84 16.18
CA THR A 5 17.08 2.46 17.55
C THR A 5 16.11 3.06 18.56
N ASP A 6 16.17 2.61 19.81
CA ASP A 6 15.26 3.10 20.84
C ASP A 6 15.60 4.54 21.26
N GLU A 7 16.88 4.95 21.17
CA GLU A 7 17.34 6.32 21.40
C GLU A 7 16.85 7.26 20.28
N GLU A 8 17.07 6.88 19.01
CA GLU A 8 16.55 7.65 17.88
C GLU A 8 15.02 7.75 17.92
N MET A 9 14.30 6.71 18.36
CA MET A 9 12.84 6.75 18.53
C MET A 9 12.42 7.81 19.54
N LEU A 10 13.17 7.96 20.63
CA LEU A 10 12.93 8.98 21.65
C LEU A 10 13.23 10.38 21.11
N GLU A 11 14.29 10.55 20.34
CA GLU A 11 14.65 11.82 19.70
C GLU A 11 13.60 12.27 18.69
N ILE A 12 13.17 11.39 17.78
CA ILE A 12 12.22 11.75 16.70
C ILE A 12 10.80 11.96 17.20
N THR A 13 10.38 11.24 18.24
CA THR A 13 9.02 11.39 18.81
C THR A 13 8.96 12.39 19.96
N GLY A 14 10.09 12.70 20.60
CA GLY A 14 10.15 13.52 21.81
C GLY A 14 9.43 12.91 23.03
N ALA A 15 9.01 11.65 22.96
CA ALA A 15 8.21 11.00 23.98
C ALA A 15 8.96 9.85 24.66
N GLN A 16 8.95 9.82 26.00
CA GLN A 16 9.53 8.70 26.77
C GLN A 16 8.61 7.49 26.84
N PHE A 17 7.29 7.70 26.83
CA PHE A 17 6.32 6.62 27.01
C PHE A 17 6.05 5.87 25.68
N PRO A 18 6.23 4.54 25.62
CA PRO A 18 6.01 3.76 24.41
C PRO A 18 4.62 3.91 23.79
N SER A 19 3.58 4.02 24.63
CA SER A 19 2.21 4.27 24.19
C SER A 19 2.07 5.59 23.45
N LYS A 20 2.73 6.65 23.94
CA LYS A 20 2.72 7.97 23.31
C LYS A 20 3.53 7.97 22.02
N GLN A 21 4.67 7.27 21.98
CA GLN A 21 5.46 7.07 20.76
C GLN A 21 4.62 6.40 19.66
N CYS A 22 3.90 5.32 20.00
CA CYS A 22 3.00 4.63 19.07
C CYS A 22 1.89 5.55 18.55
N GLN A 23 1.31 6.39 19.42
CA GLN A 23 0.28 7.35 19.04
C GLN A 23 0.84 8.39 18.05
N ILE A 24 2.01 8.95 18.33
CA ILE A 24 2.68 9.94 17.45
C ILE A 24 2.94 9.32 16.07
N LEU A 25 3.53 8.13 16.01
CA LEU A 25 3.77 7.45 14.73
C LEU A 25 2.47 7.20 13.96
N LYS A 26 1.40 6.83 14.67
CA LYS A 26 0.07 6.63 14.08
C LYS A 26 -0.54 7.93 13.55
N ASP A 27 -0.44 9.02 14.31
CA ASP A 27 -0.96 10.34 13.93
C ASP A 27 -0.25 10.89 12.69
N HIS A 28 1.03 10.57 12.52
CA HIS A 28 1.81 10.90 11.32
C HIS A 28 1.71 9.88 10.18
N GLY A 29 0.89 8.82 10.34
CA GLY A 29 0.72 7.78 9.32
C GLY A 29 1.99 6.97 9.05
N ILE A 30 2.92 6.90 9.99
CA ILE A 30 4.17 6.15 9.85
C ILE A 30 3.91 4.67 10.18
N ALA A 31 4.34 3.77 9.30
CA ALA A 31 4.20 2.33 9.54
C ALA A 31 5.16 1.85 10.63
N PHE A 32 4.66 1.11 11.63
CA PHE A 32 5.47 0.50 12.69
C PHE A 32 4.86 -0.82 13.17
N VAL A 33 5.67 -1.63 13.84
CA VAL A 33 5.22 -2.86 14.54
C VAL A 33 5.39 -2.64 16.03
N ARG A 34 4.38 -3.00 16.84
CA ARG A 34 4.48 -2.99 18.30
C ARG A 34 5.07 -4.30 18.80
N ARG A 35 6.11 -4.22 19.62
CA ARG A 35 6.78 -5.37 20.25
C ARG A 35 6.08 -5.83 21.52
N LEU A 36 6.55 -6.96 22.07
CA LEU A 36 6.06 -7.54 23.33
C LEU A 36 6.25 -6.60 24.54
N ASP A 37 7.30 -5.78 24.55
CA ASP A 37 7.58 -4.75 25.55
C ASP A 37 6.71 -3.49 25.38
N GLY A 38 5.89 -3.44 24.33
CA GLY A 38 5.04 -2.30 24.00
C GLY A 38 5.73 -1.17 23.22
N ARG A 39 7.02 -1.29 22.89
CA ARG A 39 7.75 -0.27 22.11
C ARG A 39 7.45 -0.39 20.61
N PRO A 40 7.35 0.73 19.90
CA PRO A 40 7.24 0.70 18.44
C PRO A 40 8.59 0.32 17.82
N ARG A 41 8.55 -0.44 16.73
CA ARG A 41 9.72 -0.70 15.89
C ARG A 41 9.44 -0.37 14.44
N THR A 42 10.35 0.39 13.84
CA THR A 42 10.28 0.75 12.42
C THR A 42 11.67 0.93 11.83
N THR A 43 11.72 1.25 10.55
CA THR A 43 12.94 1.57 9.80
C THR A 43 12.91 3.02 9.35
N TRP A 44 14.09 3.59 9.09
CA TRP A 44 14.20 4.95 8.55
C TRP A 44 13.45 5.11 7.22
N PHE A 45 13.41 4.05 6.40
CA PHE A 45 12.63 4.04 5.17
C PHE A 45 11.13 4.20 5.45
N ASN A 46 10.55 3.42 6.37
CA ASN A 46 9.13 3.54 6.70
C ASN A 46 8.78 4.90 7.32
N PHE A 47 9.70 5.48 8.10
CA PHE A 47 9.55 6.82 8.66
C PHE A 47 9.47 7.91 7.58
N ASN A 48 10.36 7.84 6.58
CA ASN A 48 10.40 8.79 5.47
C ASN A 48 9.33 8.54 4.38
N HIS A 49 8.64 7.39 4.43
CA HIS A 49 7.56 7.04 3.50
C HIS A 49 6.28 6.68 4.28
N PRO A 50 5.61 7.69 4.87
CA PRO A 50 4.31 7.53 5.51
C PRO A 50 3.30 6.84 4.60
N LEU A 51 2.32 6.15 5.19
CA LEU A 51 1.31 5.38 4.47
C LEU A 51 0.52 6.23 3.47
N HIS A 52 0.28 7.51 3.77
CA HIS A 52 -0.39 8.43 2.84
C HIS A 52 0.47 8.85 1.65
N SER A 53 1.80 8.79 1.78
CA SER A 53 2.74 9.11 0.69
C SER A 53 3.19 7.87 -0.06
N ARG A 54 2.83 6.67 0.41
CA ARG A 54 2.95 5.45 -0.38
C ARG A 54 1.93 5.58 -1.49
N HIS A 55 2.42 6.04 -2.64
CA HIS A 55 1.70 5.97 -3.89
C HIS A 55 1.02 4.60 -3.93
N HIS A 56 -0.30 4.63 -4.03
CA HIS A 56 -1.09 3.52 -4.50
C HIS A 56 -0.34 2.97 -5.72
N SER A 57 0.27 1.80 -5.57
CA SER A 57 1.05 1.20 -6.64
C SER A 57 0.07 0.98 -7.78
N PHE A 58 0.26 1.76 -8.85
CA PHE A 58 0.18 1.49 -10.28
C PHE A 58 -0.64 0.29 -10.84
N GLU A 59 -1.06 -0.69 -10.04
CA GLU A 59 -1.88 -1.83 -10.43
C GLU A 59 -3.38 -1.50 -10.59
N GLU A 60 -3.89 -0.43 -9.98
CA GLU A 60 -5.30 -0.02 -10.13
C GLU A 60 -5.55 0.85 -11.39
N GLU A 61 -4.47 1.37 -12.01
CA GLU A 61 -4.54 2.11 -13.28
C GLU A 61 -4.55 1.17 -14.52
N ILE A 62 -4.26 -0.13 -14.35
CA ILE A 62 -4.22 -1.13 -15.45
C ILE A 62 -5.54 -1.92 -15.55
N LEU A 63 -6.54 -1.66 -14.70
CA LEU A 63 -7.75 -2.49 -14.63
C LEU A 63 -9.01 -1.90 -15.28
N GLU A 64 -8.98 -0.69 -15.85
CA GLU A 64 -10.22 -0.08 -16.39
C GLU A 64 -10.43 -0.17 -17.92
N ASP A 65 -9.47 -0.58 -18.77
CA ASP A 65 -9.67 -0.45 -20.24
C ASP A 65 -9.19 -1.64 -21.13
N GLU A 66 -9.14 -2.87 -20.63
CA GLU A 66 -9.03 -4.06 -21.51
C GLU A 66 -10.17 -5.07 -21.25
N GLU A 67 -11.43 -4.63 -21.38
CA GLU A 67 -12.50 -5.62 -21.57
C GLU A 67 -12.27 -6.31 -22.94
N PRO A 68 -12.03 -7.64 -22.97
CA PRO A 68 -11.86 -8.34 -24.23
C PRO A 68 -13.17 -8.31 -25.05
N ASP A 69 -13.08 -8.17 -26.37
CA ASP A 69 -14.26 -8.15 -27.26
C ASP A 69 -14.96 -9.53 -27.29
N PHE A 70 -15.96 -9.72 -26.41
CA PHE A 70 -16.80 -10.93 -26.36
C PHE A 70 -17.69 -11.10 -27.61
N ASP A 71 -17.87 -10.04 -28.40
CA ASP A 71 -18.72 -10.02 -29.59
C ASP A 71 -18.08 -10.83 -30.75
N ALA A 72 -16.76 -11.03 -30.72
CA ALA A 72 -16.03 -11.88 -31.66
C ALA A 72 -16.52 -13.35 -31.68
N ILE A 73 -17.08 -13.84 -30.57
CA ILE A 73 -17.63 -15.21 -30.46
C ILE A 73 -18.93 -15.35 -31.26
N TYR A 74 -19.68 -14.25 -31.43
CA TYR A 74 -20.99 -14.26 -32.07
C TYR A 74 -20.92 -13.97 -33.58
N ARG A 75 -19.93 -13.22 -34.06
CA ARG A 75 -19.74 -12.91 -35.49
C ARG A 75 -19.45 -14.13 -36.38
N GLY A 76 -18.95 -15.23 -35.81
CA GLY A 76 -18.63 -16.47 -36.55
C GLY A 76 -19.83 -17.35 -36.95
N LYS A 77 -21.07 -16.97 -36.62
CA LYS A 77 -22.27 -17.80 -36.89
C LYS A 77 -23.20 -17.28 -37.98
N GLU A 78 -22.76 -16.34 -38.81
CA GLU A 78 -23.47 -16.02 -40.04
C GLU A 78 -23.22 -17.12 -41.08
N LYS A 79 -24.07 -18.15 -41.02
CA LYS A 79 -24.21 -19.14 -42.09
C LYS A 79 -24.59 -18.37 -43.37
N THR A 80 -23.67 -18.35 -44.33
CA THR A 80 -23.96 -17.96 -45.70
C THR A 80 -25.11 -18.84 -46.20
N ASN A 81 -26.31 -18.27 -46.29
CA ASN A 81 -27.43 -18.94 -46.93
C ASN A 81 -27.24 -18.78 -48.45
N PRO A 82 -27.01 -19.85 -49.22
CA PRO A 82 -26.98 -19.71 -50.67
C PRO A 82 -28.40 -19.36 -51.14
N LYS A 83 -28.53 -18.20 -51.79
CA LYS A 83 -29.77 -17.79 -52.46
C LYS A 83 -30.09 -18.82 -53.56
N ARG A 84 -31.32 -19.31 -53.54
CA ARG A 84 -31.93 -20.16 -54.58
C ARG A 84 -31.86 -19.51 -55.96
#